data_AF-V6KZI9-F1
#
_entry.id   AF-V6KZI9-F1
#
_cell.length_a   1.000
_cell.length_b   1.000
_cell.length_c   1.000
_cell.angle_alpha   90.00
_cell.angle_beta   90.00
_cell.angle_gamma   90.00
#
_symmetry.space_group_name_H-M   'P 1'
#
loop_
_entity.id
_entity.type
_entity.pdbx_description
1 polymer ?
#
loop_
_entity_poly.entity_id
_entity_poly.type
_entity_poly.pdbx_seq_one_letter_code
_entity_poly.pdbx_strand_id
1 'polypeptide(L)'
;MRPGCEEIPRIRYREERTVRRFRRITPSARNRIIGVAAVAGALALAPVSAPTGAAADSTGSATSASAASAGEKCFDAAEGHGNAPAMARVLRPHGNDHAADEPNAVSAKKAAAMERALDRKLDRMRADGQLAKKKPGKNGQLAPVTIPVYFHVVHDGTTGKLGAGAIQAQMDVLNDAYGGSGSGNTASPYSFELVDTTYTDNANWYNGIQPDSAAEANMKSSLRQGGANALNFYTADLGGGLLGWATFPTSYQSQPEMDGVVVLDESLPGGSATNYDEGDTGTHEVGHWMGLYHTFQGGCGGQGDYVSDTAAEASPAFACPTGRDTCSGGGVDPIHNFMDYTYDACMTLFTQGQVDRMNQFWTAYRA
;
A
#
# COMPACT_ATOMS: atom_id res chain seq x y z
N MET A 1 -18.97 49.56 29.29
CA MET A 1 -19.78 48.33 29.36
C MET A 1 -19.04 47.24 28.59
N ARG A 2 -18.57 46.20 29.29
CA ARG A 2 -17.94 44.99 28.72
C ARG A 2 -18.81 43.80 29.16
N PRO A 3 -19.20 42.87 28.27
CA PRO A 3 -19.42 41.47 28.66
C PRO A 3 -18.04 40.77 28.59
N GLY A 4 -17.59 39.93 29.51
CA GLY A 4 -18.29 38.86 30.21
C GLY A 4 -17.64 37.55 29.75
N CYS A 5 -16.40 37.28 30.16
CA CYS A 5 -15.74 35.99 29.93
C CYS A 5 -16.29 34.99 30.95
N GLU A 6 -16.93 33.92 30.46
CA GLU A 6 -17.34 32.77 31.27
C GLU A 6 -16.34 31.64 31.04
N GLU A 7 -15.76 31.11 32.13
CA GLU A 7 -14.77 30.03 32.10
C GLU A 7 -15.43 28.69 31.72
N ILE A 8 -14.92 28.06 30.66
CA ILE A 8 -15.26 26.68 30.30
C ILE A 8 -14.38 25.72 31.12
N PRO A 9 -14.93 24.67 31.77
CA PRO A 9 -14.15 23.77 32.61
C PRO A 9 -13.21 22.88 31.77
N ARG A 10 -11.95 22.76 32.22
CA ARG A 10 -10.95 21.87 31.64
C ARG A 10 -11.40 20.41 31.72
N ILE A 11 -11.79 19.83 30.60
CA ILE A 11 -11.88 18.39 30.42
C ILE A 11 -10.45 17.85 30.39
N ARG A 12 -10.06 17.08 31.42
CA ARG A 12 -8.82 16.29 31.37
C ARG A 12 -9.03 15.17 30.37
N TYR A 13 -8.45 15.28 29.19
CA TYR A 13 -8.24 14.12 28.32
C TYR A 13 -7.22 13.20 28.99
N ARG A 14 -7.67 12.00 29.36
CA ARG A 14 -6.81 10.89 29.73
C ARG A 14 -6.22 10.36 28.41
N GLU A 15 -4.94 10.58 28.17
CA GLU A 15 -4.21 9.87 27.11
C GLU A 15 -4.25 8.37 27.43
N GLU A 16 -5.15 7.63 26.81
CA GLU A 16 -4.99 6.18 26.64
C GLU A 16 -4.16 5.96 25.39
N ARG A 17 -2.84 6.01 25.59
CA ARG A 17 -1.84 5.65 24.61
C ARG A 17 -1.90 4.12 24.43
N THR A 18 -2.75 3.64 23.53
CA THR A 18 -2.83 2.22 23.17
C THR A 18 -1.61 1.86 22.33
N VAL A 19 -0.50 1.61 23.00
CA VAL A 19 0.67 0.95 22.39
C VAL A 19 0.19 -0.40 21.85
N ARG A 20 0.28 -0.63 20.54
CA ARG A 20 0.16 -1.96 19.94
C ARG A 20 1.26 -2.84 20.54
N ARG A 21 0.96 -3.49 21.66
CA ARG A 21 1.83 -4.51 22.23
C ARG A 21 1.73 -5.72 21.31
N PHE A 22 2.83 -6.04 20.63
CA PHE A 22 3.07 -7.36 20.04
C PHE A 22 2.82 -8.42 21.13
N ARG A 23 1.64 -9.03 21.10
CA ARG A 23 1.33 -10.18 21.94
C ARG A 23 1.98 -11.36 21.23
N ARG A 24 3.16 -11.78 21.69
CA ARG A 24 3.76 -13.07 21.30
C ARG A 24 2.73 -14.16 21.60
N ILE A 25 2.08 -14.67 20.56
CA ILE A 25 1.27 -15.88 20.64
C ILE A 25 2.27 -17.04 20.67
N THR A 26 2.41 -17.67 21.83
CA THR A 26 3.07 -18.96 21.97
C THR A 26 2.34 -20.00 21.12
N PRO A 27 3.04 -20.79 20.28
CA PRO A 27 2.38 -21.82 19.48
C PRO A 27 1.85 -22.93 20.40
N SER A 28 0.55 -23.20 20.27
CA SER A 28 -0.10 -24.36 20.89
C SER A 28 0.48 -25.64 20.28
N ALA A 29 1.15 -26.44 21.10
CA ALA A 29 1.76 -27.69 20.70
C ALA A 29 0.69 -28.69 20.22
N ARG A 30 0.64 -28.93 18.91
CA ARG A 30 -0.01 -30.12 18.36
C ARG A 30 0.99 -31.28 18.38
N ASN A 31 0.67 -32.29 19.17
CA ASN A 31 1.41 -33.56 19.27
C ASN A 31 1.66 -34.16 17.87
N ARG A 32 2.92 -34.18 17.46
CA ARG A 32 3.43 -35.04 16.39
C ARG A 32 4.37 -36.06 17.00
N ILE A 33 4.08 -37.33 16.72
CA ILE A 33 4.84 -38.50 17.13
C ILE A 33 6.21 -38.45 16.44
N ILE A 34 7.29 -38.43 17.22
CA ILE A 34 8.68 -38.35 16.76
C ILE A 34 9.21 -39.77 16.54
N GLY A 35 9.59 -40.08 15.29
CA GLY A 35 10.47 -41.20 14.96
C GLY A 35 11.93 -40.75 15.10
N VAL A 36 12.66 -41.37 16.02
CA VAL A 36 14.08 -41.09 16.28
C VAL A 36 14.95 -41.83 15.27
N ALA A 37 15.78 -41.11 14.53
CA ALA A 37 16.96 -41.65 13.88
C ALA A 37 18.16 -40.75 14.23
N ALA A 38 19.07 -41.30 15.03
CA ALA A 38 20.31 -40.66 15.44
C ALA A 38 21.39 -40.88 14.38
N VAL A 39 22.08 -39.83 13.97
CA VAL A 39 23.41 -39.92 13.36
C VAL A 39 24.31 -38.86 14.00
N ALA A 40 25.35 -39.35 14.67
CA ALA A 40 26.43 -38.56 15.26
C ALA A 40 27.49 -38.22 14.20
N GLY A 41 28.16 -37.07 14.33
CA GLY A 41 29.24 -36.71 13.41
C GLY A 41 30.00 -35.43 13.75
N ALA A 42 30.88 -35.53 14.74
CA ALA A 42 32.17 -34.84 14.95
C ALA A 42 32.37 -33.32 14.67
N LEU A 43 32.77 -32.66 15.76
CA LEU A 43 33.58 -31.44 15.90
C LEU A 43 34.84 -31.38 15.01
N ALA A 44 35.18 -30.19 14.51
CA ALA A 44 36.56 -29.75 14.31
C ALA A 44 36.69 -28.22 14.48
N LEU A 45 37.73 -27.80 15.21
CA LEU A 45 38.07 -26.44 15.64
C LEU A 45 39.19 -25.85 14.77
N ALA A 46 39.08 -24.53 14.50
CA ALA A 46 40.12 -23.50 14.35
C ALA A 46 41.06 -23.54 13.10
N PRO A 47 41.83 -22.46 12.76
CA PRO A 47 41.96 -21.14 13.42
C PRO A 47 41.82 -19.88 12.52
N VAL A 48 41.83 -18.76 13.23
CA VAL A 48 42.03 -17.33 12.89
C VAL A 48 43.13 -17.05 11.86
N SER A 49 42.92 -16.02 11.02
CA SER A 49 43.97 -15.11 10.55
C SER A 49 43.38 -13.77 10.09
N ALA A 50 43.83 -12.68 10.73
CA ALA A 50 43.67 -11.30 10.26
C ALA A 50 44.93 -10.89 9.47
N PRO A 51 44.84 -9.79 8.70
CA PRO A 51 45.94 -8.85 8.68
C PRO A 51 45.50 -7.42 9.01
N THR A 52 46.34 -6.79 9.82
CA THR A 52 46.49 -5.36 10.05
C THR A 52 47.13 -4.68 8.84
N GLY A 53 46.66 -3.49 8.47
CA GLY A 53 47.34 -2.56 7.58
C GLY A 53 46.85 -1.14 7.86
N ALA A 54 47.77 -0.27 8.26
CA ALA A 54 47.52 1.04 8.82
C ALA A 54 47.63 2.19 7.80
N ALA A 55 47.02 3.33 8.19
CA ALA A 55 47.35 4.73 7.91
C ALA A 55 47.26 5.27 6.46
N ALA A 56 46.51 6.35 6.25
CA ALA A 56 47.03 7.72 6.43
C ALA A 56 45.93 8.78 6.21
N ASP A 57 46.13 9.90 6.90
CA ASP A 57 45.32 11.11 6.98
C ASP A 57 45.07 11.85 5.65
N SER A 58 43.95 12.60 5.60
CA SER A 58 44.02 14.03 5.29
C SER A 58 42.74 14.78 5.72
N THR A 59 42.86 15.52 6.81
CA THR A 59 42.46 16.93 6.99
C THR A 59 41.24 17.49 6.25
N GLY A 60 40.31 18.06 7.02
CA GLY A 60 39.31 19.01 6.52
C GLY A 60 38.36 19.51 7.61
N SER A 61 38.83 20.38 8.50
CA SER A 61 37.98 21.15 9.41
C SER A 61 37.14 22.17 8.64
N ALA A 62 35.83 22.22 8.90
CA ALA A 62 35.07 23.46 8.84
C ALA A 62 33.94 23.43 9.88
N THR A 63 34.07 24.34 10.83
CA THR A 63 33.10 24.75 11.84
C THR A 63 31.96 25.57 11.24
N SER A 64 30.73 25.36 11.69
CA SER A 64 29.85 26.45 12.14
C SER A 64 28.59 25.92 12.82
N ALA A 65 28.09 26.71 13.77
CA ALA A 65 27.12 26.36 14.78
C ALA A 65 25.71 26.92 14.48
N SER A 66 24.74 26.36 15.21
CA SER A 66 23.59 27.04 15.85
C SER A 66 22.43 27.58 15.00
N ALA A 67 21.30 26.87 15.13
CA ALA A 67 19.96 27.32 15.53
C ALA A 67 19.36 28.62 14.94
N ALA A 68 18.17 28.52 14.34
CA ALA A 68 16.93 29.10 14.88
C ALA A 68 15.72 28.80 13.99
N SER A 69 14.59 28.59 14.66
CA SER A 69 13.22 28.47 14.18
C SER A 69 12.75 29.64 13.30
N ALA A 70 11.97 29.35 12.26
CA ALA A 70 11.03 30.32 11.69
C ALA A 70 9.84 29.63 11.00
N GLY A 71 8.69 29.67 11.68
CA GLY A 71 7.37 30.01 11.11
C GLY A 71 6.86 29.23 9.90
N GLU A 72 6.02 28.24 10.17
CA GLU A 72 5.03 27.69 9.25
C GLU A 72 4.13 28.82 8.74
N LYS A 73 4.14 29.05 7.42
CA LYS A 73 3.18 29.93 6.76
C LYS A 73 2.09 29.06 6.17
N CYS A 74 0.87 29.23 6.69
CA CYS A 74 -0.36 28.75 6.08
C CYS A 74 -0.43 29.28 4.64
N PHE A 75 -0.52 28.39 3.66
CA PHE A 75 -0.86 28.77 2.29
C PHE A 75 -2.37 28.82 2.17
N ASP A 76 -2.90 30.04 2.02
CA ASP A 76 -4.21 30.26 1.42
C ASP A 76 -4.11 29.89 -0.06
N ALA A 77 -4.88 28.90 -0.50
CA ALA A 77 -5.13 28.63 -1.90
C ALA A 77 -6.61 28.86 -2.18
N ALA A 78 -6.95 30.11 -2.51
CA ALA A 78 -8.18 30.45 -3.19
C ALA A 78 -7.96 30.39 -4.71
N GLU A 79 -8.91 29.73 -5.37
CA GLU A 79 -9.27 29.83 -6.79
C GLU A 79 -8.32 29.24 -7.84
N GLY A 80 -8.69 28.04 -8.30
CA GLY A 80 -8.23 27.47 -9.55
C GLY A 80 -8.90 26.12 -9.82
N HIS A 81 -10.01 26.11 -10.55
CA HIS A 81 -10.64 24.90 -11.08
C HIS A 81 -9.77 24.25 -12.18
N GLY A 82 -8.66 23.67 -11.77
CA GLY A 82 -7.82 22.79 -12.59
C GLY A 82 -7.54 21.52 -11.81
N ASN A 83 -7.59 20.37 -12.47
CA ASN A 83 -7.08 19.12 -11.91
C ASN A 83 -5.68 19.38 -11.35
N ALA A 84 -5.50 19.31 -10.03
CA ALA A 84 -4.18 19.22 -9.46
C ALA A 84 -3.50 17.98 -10.11
N PRO A 85 -2.23 18.07 -10.54
CA PRO A 85 -1.53 16.88 -11.02
C PRO A 85 -1.57 15.83 -9.90
N ALA A 86 -1.92 14.59 -10.25
CA ALA A 86 -1.78 13.48 -9.34
C ALA A 86 -0.27 13.29 -9.10
N MET A 87 0.24 13.87 -8.04
CA MET A 87 1.62 13.67 -7.58
C MET A 87 1.71 12.22 -7.17
N ALA A 88 2.74 11.47 -7.57
CA ALA A 88 2.81 10.08 -7.16
C ALA A 88 2.94 9.91 -5.64
N ARG A 89 2.61 8.72 -5.11
CA ARG A 89 2.96 8.37 -3.73
C ARG A 89 4.49 8.29 -3.61
N VAL A 90 5.11 9.40 -3.21
CA VAL A 90 6.57 9.55 -3.18
C VAL A 90 7.11 9.82 -1.78
N LEU A 91 8.35 9.39 -1.55
CA LEU A 91 9.10 9.62 -0.31
C LEU A 91 9.18 11.10 0.09
N ARG A 92 9.16 12.05 -0.88
CA ARG A 92 9.23 13.51 -0.63
C ARG A 92 8.55 14.34 -1.74
N PRO A 93 7.41 15.01 -1.48
CA PRO A 93 6.86 15.99 -2.39
C PRO A 93 7.42 17.39 -2.07
N HIS A 94 8.64 17.71 -2.48
CA HIS A 94 9.14 19.09 -2.42
C HIS A 94 9.89 19.50 -3.68
N GLY A 95 9.28 20.43 -4.43
CA GLY A 95 9.96 21.47 -5.22
C GLY A 95 10.74 21.01 -6.45
N ASN A 96 10.14 21.18 -7.62
CA ASN A 96 10.75 21.21 -8.96
C ASN A 96 11.53 19.99 -9.45
N ASP A 97 11.73 18.96 -8.63
CA ASP A 97 12.11 17.65 -9.14
C ASP A 97 10.89 17.06 -9.85
N HIS A 98 11.12 16.53 -11.06
CA HIS A 98 10.11 15.86 -11.86
C HIS A 98 9.52 14.69 -11.05
N ALA A 99 8.48 14.96 -10.25
CA ALA A 99 7.67 13.92 -9.65
C ALA A 99 7.26 12.99 -10.79
N ALA A 100 7.59 11.71 -10.68
CA ALA A 100 7.09 10.73 -11.63
C ALA A 100 5.56 10.89 -11.71
N ASP A 101 5.01 10.85 -12.92
CA ASP A 101 3.56 10.81 -13.10
C ASP A 101 3.03 9.62 -12.29
N GLU A 102 2.03 9.85 -11.44
CA GLU A 102 1.40 8.80 -10.64
C GLU A 102 0.88 7.67 -11.55
N PRO A 103 1.49 6.47 -11.52
CA PRO A 103 1.18 5.40 -12.48
C PRO A 103 -0.26 4.88 -12.36
N ASN A 104 -0.87 5.01 -11.18
CA ASN A 104 -2.25 4.64 -10.92
C ASN A 104 -3.24 5.81 -11.04
N ALA A 105 -2.78 7.01 -11.41
CA ALA A 105 -3.67 8.13 -11.71
C ALA A 105 -4.41 7.89 -13.03
N VAL A 106 -5.73 7.98 -12.99
CA VAL A 106 -6.56 7.81 -14.17
C VAL A 106 -7.28 9.11 -14.49
N SER A 107 -7.30 9.49 -15.78
CA SER A 107 -8.13 10.63 -16.18
C SER A 107 -9.60 10.32 -15.90
N ALA A 108 -10.41 11.35 -15.64
CA ALA A 108 -11.86 11.19 -15.44
C ALA A 108 -12.53 10.42 -16.60
N LYS A 109 -12.05 10.61 -17.84
CA LYS A 109 -12.52 9.86 -19.02
C LYS A 109 -12.17 8.37 -18.93
N LYS A 110 -10.95 8.03 -18.49
CA LYS A 110 -10.50 6.64 -18.31
C LYS A 110 -11.26 5.98 -17.16
N ALA A 111 -11.40 6.65 -16.01
CA ALA A 111 -12.22 6.18 -14.88
C ALA A 111 -13.66 5.88 -15.32
N ALA A 112 -14.33 6.84 -15.97
CA ALA A 112 -15.69 6.62 -16.47
C ALA A 112 -15.80 5.49 -17.51
N ALA A 113 -14.75 5.24 -18.30
CA ALA A 113 -14.71 4.13 -19.24
C ALA A 113 -14.55 2.77 -18.52
N MET A 114 -13.73 2.72 -17.47
CA MET A 114 -13.55 1.55 -16.60
C MET A 114 -14.86 1.23 -15.87
N GLU A 115 -15.56 2.22 -15.31
CA GLU A 115 -16.89 2.02 -14.70
C GLU A 115 -17.90 1.44 -15.67
N ARG A 116 -18.05 2.07 -16.85
CA ARG A 116 -18.97 1.55 -17.87
C ARG A 116 -18.58 0.13 -18.31
N ALA A 117 -17.30 -0.24 -18.26
CA ALA A 117 -16.86 -1.59 -18.59
C ALA A 117 -17.22 -2.59 -17.48
N LEU A 118 -17.05 -2.20 -16.21
CA LEU A 118 -17.49 -2.96 -15.04
C LEU A 118 -19.00 -3.22 -15.11
N ASP A 119 -19.81 -2.17 -15.25
CA ASP A 119 -21.27 -2.26 -15.33
C ASP A 119 -21.72 -3.21 -16.42
N ARG A 120 -21.19 -3.04 -17.65
CA ARG A 120 -21.50 -3.94 -18.77
C ARG A 120 -21.12 -5.39 -18.47
N LYS A 121 -20.03 -5.63 -17.74
CA LYS A 121 -19.60 -7.00 -17.42
C LYS A 121 -20.53 -7.60 -16.37
N LEU A 122 -20.85 -6.87 -15.31
CA LEU A 122 -21.80 -7.32 -14.29
C LEU A 122 -23.20 -7.54 -14.87
N ASP A 123 -23.69 -6.65 -15.73
CA ASP A 123 -25.00 -6.82 -16.37
C ASP A 123 -25.06 -8.04 -17.29
N ARG A 124 -24.01 -8.31 -18.06
CA ARG A 124 -23.90 -9.56 -18.83
C ARG A 124 -23.91 -10.78 -17.91
N MET A 125 -23.12 -10.79 -16.84
CA MET A 125 -23.10 -11.90 -15.89
C MET A 125 -24.46 -12.08 -15.18
N ARG A 126 -25.23 -11.01 -14.94
CA ARG A 126 -26.62 -11.09 -14.45
C ARG A 126 -27.54 -11.71 -15.50
N ALA A 127 -27.47 -11.25 -16.75
CA ALA A 127 -28.29 -11.76 -17.84
C ALA A 127 -28.00 -13.25 -18.14
N ASP A 128 -26.74 -13.66 -18.04
CA ASP A 128 -26.28 -15.03 -18.25
C ASP A 128 -26.56 -15.94 -17.03
N GLY A 129 -27.17 -15.42 -15.96
CA GLY A 129 -27.49 -16.17 -14.75
C GLY A 129 -26.28 -16.53 -13.87
N GLN A 130 -25.08 -16.05 -14.20
CA GLN A 130 -23.85 -16.28 -13.43
C GLN A 130 -23.89 -15.56 -12.08
N LEU A 131 -24.64 -14.45 -11.99
CA LEU A 131 -24.89 -13.73 -10.74
C LEU A 131 -26.24 -14.08 -10.10
N ALA A 132 -26.93 -15.14 -10.56
CA ALA A 132 -28.29 -15.46 -10.10
C ALA A 132 -28.32 -15.86 -8.61
N LYS A 133 -28.91 -14.98 -7.81
CA LYS A 133 -29.43 -15.18 -6.45
C LYS A 133 -28.55 -16.04 -5.55
N LYS A 134 -27.26 -15.74 -5.43
CA LYS A 134 -26.61 -16.04 -4.14
C LYS A 134 -27.46 -15.30 -3.11
N LYS A 135 -28.24 -16.05 -2.31
CA LYS A 135 -28.85 -15.47 -1.11
C LYS A 135 -27.70 -14.74 -0.46
N PRO A 136 -27.78 -13.42 -0.23
CA PRO A 136 -26.76 -12.75 0.54
C PRO A 136 -26.54 -13.62 1.77
N GLY A 137 -25.33 -14.17 1.95
CA GLY A 137 -24.99 -14.81 3.22
C GLY A 137 -25.37 -13.78 4.29
N LYS A 138 -26.00 -14.20 5.40
CA LYS A 138 -26.90 -13.46 6.32
C LYS A 138 -26.87 -11.90 6.40
N ASN A 139 -25.80 -11.23 5.94
CA ASN A 139 -25.53 -9.80 5.90
C ASN A 139 -25.19 -9.19 4.50
N GLY A 140 -25.29 -9.87 3.35
CA GLY A 140 -24.98 -9.24 2.04
C GLY A 140 -23.56 -9.45 1.50
N GLN A 141 -22.66 -9.99 2.31
CA GLN A 141 -21.24 -10.15 1.93
C GLN A 141 -21.01 -11.33 0.97
N LEU A 142 -20.01 -11.18 0.08
CA LEU A 142 -19.45 -12.30 -0.67
C LEU A 142 -18.97 -13.38 0.30
N ALA A 143 -18.96 -14.64 -0.16
CA ALA A 143 -18.32 -15.71 0.59
C ALA A 143 -16.82 -15.37 0.78
N PRO A 144 -16.19 -15.78 1.90
CA PRO A 144 -14.77 -15.57 2.10
C PRO A 144 -13.94 -16.05 0.89
N VAL A 145 -12.97 -15.24 0.50
CA VAL A 145 -12.06 -15.49 -0.63
C VAL A 145 -10.64 -15.52 -0.10
N THR A 146 -9.93 -16.60 -0.40
CA THR A 146 -8.49 -16.70 -0.17
C THR A 146 -7.77 -16.42 -1.48
N ILE A 147 -6.98 -15.35 -1.50
CA ILE A 147 -6.20 -14.89 -2.64
C ILE A 147 -4.81 -15.55 -2.53
N PRO A 148 -4.43 -16.42 -3.48
CA PRO A 148 -3.07 -16.93 -3.53
C PRO A 148 -2.11 -15.81 -3.91
N VAL A 149 -1.04 -15.66 -3.11
CA VAL A 149 0.01 -14.66 -3.31
C VAL A 149 1.32 -15.33 -3.72
N TYR A 150 1.86 -14.89 -4.85
CA TYR A 150 3.20 -15.22 -5.32
C TYR A 150 4.09 -14.01 -5.06
N PHE A 151 5.07 -14.17 -4.18
CA PHE A 151 5.93 -13.09 -3.73
C PHE A 151 7.27 -13.14 -4.47
N HIS A 152 7.58 -12.12 -5.24
CA HIS A 152 8.76 -12.06 -6.09
C HIS A 152 9.76 -11.04 -5.54
N VAL A 153 10.77 -11.53 -4.84
CA VAL A 153 11.87 -10.71 -4.34
C VAL A 153 12.90 -10.53 -5.45
N VAL A 154 12.88 -9.37 -6.10
CA VAL A 154 13.93 -8.96 -7.05
C VAL A 154 15.00 -8.22 -6.27
N HIS A 155 16.27 -8.55 -6.52
CA HIS A 155 17.39 -8.04 -5.72
C HIS A 155 18.66 -7.91 -6.57
N ASP A 156 19.65 -7.18 -6.06
CA ASP A 156 21.00 -7.07 -6.63
C ASP A 156 22.04 -7.57 -5.61
N GLY A 157 22.50 -8.81 -5.81
CA GLY A 157 23.37 -9.50 -4.86
C GLY A 157 22.70 -9.67 -3.50
N THR A 158 23.13 -8.90 -2.49
CA THR A 158 22.50 -8.87 -1.16
C THR A 158 21.54 -7.70 -0.95
N THR A 159 21.62 -6.67 -1.79
CA THR A 159 20.79 -5.47 -1.70
C THR A 159 19.37 -5.81 -2.14
N GLY A 160 18.37 -5.46 -1.33
CA GLY A 160 16.96 -5.82 -1.56
C GLY A 160 16.60 -7.29 -1.38
N LYS A 161 17.54 -8.12 -0.93
CA LYS A 161 17.28 -9.55 -0.70
C LYS A 161 16.53 -9.78 0.62
N LEU A 162 15.21 -9.55 0.58
CA LEU A 162 14.32 -9.62 1.73
C LEU A 162 14.30 -11.01 2.41
N GLY A 163 14.43 -11.02 3.73
CA GLY A 163 14.25 -12.24 4.52
C GLY A 163 12.78 -12.66 4.63
N ALA A 164 12.53 -13.96 4.89
CA ALA A 164 11.18 -14.49 5.08
C ALA A 164 10.36 -13.77 6.17
N GLY A 165 11.03 -13.19 7.18
CA GLY A 165 10.37 -12.39 8.22
C GLY A 165 9.73 -11.10 7.69
N ALA A 166 10.39 -10.40 6.75
CA ALA A 166 9.85 -9.19 6.15
C ALA A 166 8.65 -9.52 5.23
N ILE A 167 8.76 -10.61 4.46
CA ILE A 167 7.67 -11.11 3.63
C ILE A 167 6.46 -11.48 4.48
N GLN A 168 6.65 -12.27 5.54
CA GLN A 168 5.56 -12.64 6.43
C GLN A 168 4.93 -11.41 7.11
N ALA A 169 5.73 -10.43 7.52
CA ALA A 169 5.21 -9.20 8.10
C ALA A 169 4.31 -8.44 7.10
N GLN A 170 4.71 -8.34 5.82
CA GLN A 170 3.86 -7.73 4.79
C GLN A 170 2.56 -8.52 4.57
N MET A 171 2.64 -9.86 4.57
CA MET A 171 1.45 -10.71 4.46
C MET A 171 0.51 -10.54 5.66
N ASP A 172 1.05 -10.34 6.86
CA ASP A 172 0.27 -10.06 8.07
C ASP A 172 -0.41 -8.69 7.97
N VAL A 173 0.28 -7.65 7.47
CA VAL A 173 -0.30 -6.32 7.25
C VAL A 173 -1.45 -6.37 6.24
N LEU A 174 -1.29 -7.08 5.12
CA LEU A 174 -2.38 -7.26 4.16
C LEU A 174 -3.59 -7.96 4.81
N ASN A 175 -3.37 -9.05 5.56
CA ASN A 175 -4.47 -9.75 6.22
C ASN A 175 -5.13 -8.92 7.33
N ASP A 176 -4.37 -8.08 8.05
CA ASP A 176 -4.91 -7.17 9.06
C ASP A 176 -5.76 -6.08 8.41
N ALA A 177 -5.22 -5.37 7.41
CA ALA A 177 -5.91 -4.27 6.74
C ALA A 177 -7.20 -4.74 6.05
N TYR A 178 -7.13 -5.81 5.26
CA TYR A 178 -8.30 -6.34 4.55
C TYR A 178 -9.24 -7.13 5.48
N GLY A 179 -8.75 -7.61 6.62
CA GLY A 179 -9.54 -8.23 7.68
C GLY A 179 -10.29 -7.23 8.57
N GLY A 180 -10.10 -5.92 8.38
CA GLY A 180 -10.80 -4.87 9.12
C GLY A 180 -10.09 -4.41 10.39
N SER A 181 -8.79 -4.68 10.55
CA SER A 181 -7.99 -4.09 11.62
C SER A 181 -7.74 -2.60 11.33
N GLY A 182 -7.90 -1.75 12.36
CA GLY A 182 -7.78 -0.30 12.23
C GLY A 182 -9.06 0.42 12.65
N SER A 183 -8.92 1.69 13.06
CA SER A 183 -10.07 2.46 13.55
C SER A 183 -11.03 2.78 12.41
N GLY A 184 -12.28 2.34 12.52
CA GLY A 184 -13.28 2.59 11.48
C GLY A 184 -13.12 1.75 10.22
N ASN A 185 -12.19 0.80 10.20
CA ASN A 185 -11.96 -0.08 9.06
C ASN A 185 -13.12 -1.06 8.86
N THR A 186 -13.44 -1.33 7.60
CA THR A 186 -14.46 -2.31 7.21
C THR A 186 -13.79 -3.61 6.79
N ALA A 187 -14.13 -4.71 7.46
CA ALA A 187 -13.66 -6.03 7.09
C ALA A 187 -14.16 -6.43 5.70
N SER A 188 -13.23 -6.78 4.81
CA SER A 188 -13.50 -7.35 3.50
C SER A 188 -13.63 -8.89 3.61
N PRO A 189 -14.15 -9.57 2.58
CA PRO A 189 -14.17 -11.04 2.54
C PRO A 189 -12.81 -11.64 2.14
N TYR A 190 -11.78 -10.84 1.89
CA TYR A 190 -10.51 -11.30 1.33
C TYR A 190 -9.48 -11.61 2.41
N SER A 191 -8.75 -12.70 2.19
CA SER A 191 -7.57 -13.09 2.94
C SER A 191 -6.46 -13.45 1.95
N PHE A 192 -5.21 -13.26 2.34
CA PHE A 192 -4.05 -13.46 1.49
C PHE A 192 -3.21 -14.62 2.02
N GLU A 193 -3.00 -15.62 1.16
CA GLU A 193 -2.20 -16.81 1.48
C GLU A 193 -0.93 -16.82 0.64
N LEU A 194 0.23 -16.80 1.30
CA LEU A 194 1.51 -16.93 0.61
C LEU A 194 1.66 -18.35 0.06
N VAL A 195 1.68 -18.47 -1.27
CA VAL A 195 1.81 -19.76 -1.96
C VAL A 195 3.26 -20.09 -2.25
N ASP A 196 4.02 -19.12 -2.77
CA ASP A 196 5.42 -19.30 -3.14
C ASP A 196 6.19 -17.98 -3.02
N THR A 197 7.51 -18.09 -2.89
CA THR A 197 8.44 -16.96 -2.89
C THR A 197 9.59 -17.24 -3.84
N THR A 198 9.78 -16.38 -4.82
CA THR A 198 10.94 -16.42 -5.73
C THR A 198 11.96 -15.36 -5.37
N TYR A 199 13.24 -15.70 -5.42
CA TYR A 199 14.35 -14.77 -5.28
C TYR A 199 15.09 -14.64 -6.61
N THR A 200 15.08 -13.44 -7.18
CA THR A 200 15.64 -13.16 -8.50
C THR A 200 16.77 -12.15 -8.38
N ASP A 201 18.00 -12.61 -8.57
CA ASP A 201 19.19 -11.76 -8.63
C ASP A 201 19.32 -11.12 -10.01
N ASN A 202 18.82 -9.91 -10.16
CA ASN A 202 18.82 -9.19 -11.43
C ASN A 202 18.88 -7.67 -11.21
N ALA A 203 20.10 -7.14 -11.24
CA ALA A 203 20.38 -5.72 -11.08
C ALA A 203 19.60 -4.80 -12.06
N ASN A 204 19.28 -5.28 -13.28
CA ASN A 204 18.54 -4.48 -14.27
C ASN A 204 17.03 -4.38 -13.95
N TRP A 205 16.49 -5.34 -13.20
CA TRP A 205 15.11 -5.29 -12.72
C TRP A 205 15.02 -4.69 -11.32
N TYR A 206 16.12 -4.73 -10.56
CA TYR A 206 16.17 -4.22 -9.21
C TYR A 206 16.41 -2.70 -9.15
N ASN A 207 17.47 -2.19 -9.78
CA ASN A 207 17.93 -0.82 -9.53
C ASN A 207 17.10 0.22 -10.30
N GLY A 208 16.20 0.92 -9.60
CA GLY A 208 15.43 2.02 -10.15
C GLY A 208 14.41 1.61 -11.22
N ILE A 209 13.75 0.47 -11.07
CA ILE A 209 12.72 0.03 -12.03
C ILE A 209 11.56 1.03 -12.13
N GLN A 210 11.05 1.25 -13.33
CA GLN A 210 9.98 2.22 -13.61
C GLN A 210 8.73 1.55 -14.20
N PRO A 211 7.54 2.14 -13.99
CA PRO A 211 6.30 1.69 -14.63
C PRO A 211 6.39 1.71 -16.16
N ASP A 212 5.72 0.76 -16.81
CA ASP A 212 5.64 0.56 -18.26
C ASP A 212 7.02 0.42 -18.96
N SER A 213 8.08 0.16 -18.19
CA SER A 213 9.42 -0.03 -18.73
C SER A 213 9.60 -1.43 -19.33
N ALA A 214 10.57 -1.57 -20.24
CA ALA A 214 10.97 -2.88 -20.75
C ALA A 214 11.49 -3.80 -19.63
N ALA A 215 12.08 -3.23 -18.57
CA ALA A 215 12.52 -3.99 -17.40
C ALA A 215 11.32 -4.59 -16.66
N GLU A 216 10.27 -3.80 -16.39
CA GLU A 216 9.03 -4.29 -15.78
C GLU A 216 8.36 -5.36 -16.64
N ALA A 217 8.20 -5.11 -17.94
CA ALA A 217 7.58 -6.06 -18.84
C ALA A 217 8.31 -7.40 -18.87
N ASN A 218 9.64 -7.38 -18.94
CA ASN A 218 10.47 -8.59 -18.91
C ASN A 218 10.41 -9.28 -17.54
N MET A 219 10.43 -8.52 -16.44
CA MET A 219 10.33 -9.06 -15.08
C MET A 219 9.00 -9.77 -14.88
N LYS A 220 7.88 -9.09 -15.12
CA LYS A 220 6.54 -9.64 -14.89
C LYS A 220 6.24 -10.82 -15.82
N SER A 221 6.55 -10.72 -17.12
CA SER A 221 6.36 -11.85 -18.05
C SER A 221 7.22 -13.08 -17.73
N SER A 222 8.35 -12.91 -17.05
CA SER A 222 9.23 -14.03 -16.66
C SER A 222 8.80 -14.68 -15.35
N LEU A 223 8.25 -13.90 -14.42
CA LEU A 223 8.06 -14.32 -13.03
C LEU A 223 6.61 -14.61 -12.67
N ARG A 224 5.64 -14.02 -13.39
CA ARG A 224 4.22 -14.11 -13.06
C ARG A 224 3.75 -15.55 -12.93
N GLN A 225 2.96 -15.82 -11.88
CA GLN A 225 2.34 -17.11 -11.60
C GLN A 225 0.84 -17.01 -11.32
N GLY A 226 0.11 -18.08 -11.63
CA GLY A 226 -1.32 -18.20 -11.36
C GLY A 226 -2.23 -17.47 -12.36
N GLY A 227 -3.53 -17.45 -12.08
CA GLY A 227 -4.56 -16.84 -12.93
C GLY A 227 -4.91 -15.41 -12.52
N ALA A 228 -6.09 -14.93 -12.92
CA ALA A 228 -6.59 -13.59 -12.59
C ALA A 228 -6.89 -13.39 -11.09
N ASN A 229 -7.08 -14.51 -10.38
CA ASN A 229 -7.33 -14.58 -8.95
C ASN A 229 -6.05 -14.57 -8.11
N ALA A 230 -4.87 -14.67 -8.72
CA ALA A 230 -3.60 -14.75 -8.01
C ALA A 230 -2.88 -13.39 -8.00
N LEU A 231 -2.54 -12.93 -6.80
CA LEU A 231 -1.76 -11.70 -6.62
C LEU A 231 -0.28 -12.01 -6.82
N ASN A 232 0.34 -11.32 -7.78
CA ASN A 232 1.79 -11.33 -7.95
C ASN A 232 2.33 -10.04 -7.33
N PHE A 233 3.14 -10.19 -6.28
CA PHE A 233 3.67 -9.11 -5.47
C PHE A 233 5.18 -9.02 -5.70
N TYR A 234 5.63 -8.01 -6.42
CA TYR A 234 7.03 -7.81 -6.77
C TYR A 234 7.66 -6.77 -5.85
N THR A 235 8.87 -7.03 -5.35
CA THR A 235 9.67 -6.04 -4.62
C THR A 235 10.96 -5.71 -5.35
N ALA A 236 11.30 -4.43 -5.43
CA ALA A 236 12.53 -3.92 -6.05
C ALA A 236 12.86 -2.51 -5.52
N ASP A 237 14.00 -1.95 -5.92
CA ASP A 237 14.30 -0.52 -5.77
C ASP A 237 13.64 0.26 -6.92
N LEU A 238 12.82 1.26 -6.59
CA LEU A 238 11.95 1.91 -7.57
C LEU A 238 12.53 3.25 -8.03
N GLY A 239 12.46 3.50 -9.34
CA GLY A 239 12.89 4.77 -9.92
C GLY A 239 11.89 5.90 -9.65
N GLY A 240 12.37 7.15 -9.72
CA GLY A 240 11.49 8.33 -9.68
C GLY A 240 10.89 8.66 -8.30
N GLY A 241 11.39 8.02 -7.24
CA GLY A 241 10.93 8.24 -5.87
C GLY A 241 9.59 7.57 -5.53
N LEU A 242 9.12 6.68 -6.41
CA LEU A 242 7.88 5.92 -6.23
C LEU A 242 7.97 4.94 -5.05
N LEU A 243 6.86 4.76 -4.34
CA LEU A 243 6.72 3.70 -3.33
C LEU A 243 6.13 2.42 -3.92
N GLY A 244 5.28 2.52 -4.93
CA GLY A 244 4.69 1.36 -5.58
C GLY A 244 3.84 1.73 -6.78
N TRP A 245 3.35 0.70 -7.45
CA TRP A 245 2.29 0.80 -8.45
C TRP A 245 1.59 -0.54 -8.64
N ALA A 246 0.40 -0.47 -9.23
CA ALA A 246 -0.43 -1.64 -9.50
C ALA A 246 -1.02 -1.63 -10.90
N THR A 247 -1.45 -2.79 -11.37
CA THR A 247 -2.32 -2.89 -12.56
C THR A 247 -3.78 -3.04 -12.17
N PHE A 248 -4.64 -2.17 -12.69
CA PHE A 248 -6.09 -2.27 -12.50
C PHE A 248 -6.68 -3.55 -13.10
N PRO A 249 -7.75 -4.14 -12.50
CA PRO A 249 -8.39 -5.36 -13.00
C PRO A 249 -8.86 -5.27 -14.46
N THR A 250 -9.23 -4.07 -14.92
CA THR A 250 -9.69 -3.84 -16.29
C THR A 250 -8.62 -4.11 -17.34
N SER A 251 -7.34 -4.01 -16.97
CA SER A 251 -6.21 -4.25 -17.87
C SER A 251 -5.92 -5.74 -18.08
N TYR A 252 -6.39 -6.60 -17.17
CA TYR A 252 -6.06 -8.03 -17.16
C TYR A 252 -6.36 -8.72 -18.49
N GLN A 253 -7.50 -8.40 -19.12
CA GLN A 253 -7.89 -9.05 -20.37
C GLN A 253 -6.94 -8.74 -21.53
N SER A 254 -6.39 -7.53 -21.59
CA SER A 254 -5.49 -7.11 -22.67
C SER A 254 -4.02 -7.34 -22.35
N GLN A 255 -3.65 -7.34 -21.07
CA GLN A 255 -2.27 -7.43 -20.59
C GLN A 255 -2.17 -8.35 -19.36
N PRO A 256 -2.52 -9.63 -19.48
CA PRO A 256 -2.56 -10.55 -18.34
C PRO A 256 -1.17 -10.72 -17.70
N GLU A 257 -0.10 -10.65 -18.49
CA GLU A 257 1.28 -10.80 -18.01
C GLU A 257 1.77 -9.61 -17.17
N MET A 258 1.14 -8.44 -17.29
CA MET A 258 1.50 -7.28 -16.48
C MET A 258 0.80 -7.26 -15.11
N ASP A 259 -0.12 -8.20 -14.87
CA ASP A 259 -0.97 -8.18 -13.66
C ASP A 259 -0.15 -8.37 -12.37
N GLY A 260 -0.40 -7.49 -11.39
CA GLY A 260 0.20 -7.55 -10.06
C GLY A 260 0.49 -6.16 -9.49
N VAL A 261 1.27 -6.15 -8.42
CA VAL A 261 1.74 -4.95 -7.72
C VAL A 261 3.26 -4.95 -7.66
N VAL A 262 3.89 -3.80 -7.87
CA VAL A 262 5.33 -3.60 -7.65
C VAL A 262 5.49 -2.62 -6.52
N VAL A 263 6.26 -2.99 -5.50
CA VAL A 263 6.36 -2.25 -4.23
C VAL A 263 7.84 -2.04 -3.89
N LEU A 264 8.18 -0.85 -3.41
CA LEU A 264 9.51 -0.52 -2.93
C LEU A 264 9.85 -1.45 -1.77
N ASP A 265 10.94 -2.20 -1.90
CA ASP A 265 11.40 -3.14 -0.87
C ASP A 265 11.61 -2.47 0.50
N GLU A 266 12.09 -1.23 0.51
CA GLU A 266 12.30 -0.41 1.71
C GLU A 266 11.00 0.03 2.40
N SER A 267 9.84 -0.09 1.74
CA SER A 267 8.52 0.28 2.28
C SER A 267 7.79 -0.88 2.98
N LEU A 268 8.39 -2.07 2.98
CA LEU A 268 7.86 -3.19 3.76
C LEU A 268 8.02 -2.93 5.27
N PRO A 269 7.25 -3.65 6.12
CA PRO A 269 7.33 -3.50 7.57
C PRO A 269 8.76 -3.62 8.11
N GLY A 270 9.23 -2.54 8.78
CA GLY A 270 10.57 -2.44 9.34
C GLY A 270 11.67 -2.11 8.33
N GLY A 271 11.31 -1.66 7.13
CA GLY A 271 12.23 -1.16 6.11
C GLY A 271 12.79 0.24 6.40
N SER A 272 13.45 0.84 5.42
CA SER A 272 14.15 2.14 5.55
C SER A 272 13.40 3.32 4.95
N ALA A 273 12.27 3.11 4.27
CA ALA A 273 11.44 4.17 3.71
C ALA A 273 10.70 4.91 4.83
N THR A 274 11.35 5.90 5.44
CA THR A 274 10.84 6.60 6.64
C THR A 274 9.40 7.10 6.46
N ASN A 275 8.52 6.74 7.40
CA ASN A 275 7.07 7.00 7.45
C ASN A 275 6.21 6.14 6.52
N TYR A 276 6.84 5.30 5.71
CA TYR A 276 6.21 4.39 4.77
C TYR A 276 6.76 2.97 4.95
N ASP A 277 7.23 2.66 6.15
CA ASP A 277 7.92 1.43 6.55
C ASP A 277 7.06 0.54 7.45
N GLU A 278 5.73 0.69 7.43
CA GLU A 278 4.78 -0.18 8.14
C GLU A 278 4.00 -1.12 7.21
N GLY A 279 4.21 -1.03 5.89
CA GLY A 279 3.67 -1.96 4.89
C GLY A 279 2.36 -1.50 4.23
N ASP A 280 1.88 -0.28 4.50
CA ASP A 280 0.63 0.23 3.91
C ASP A 280 0.81 0.66 2.45
N THR A 281 2.04 0.76 1.95
CA THR A 281 2.32 0.77 0.50
C THR A 281 1.76 -0.49 -0.16
N GLY A 282 2.06 -1.68 0.38
CA GLY A 282 1.49 -2.92 -0.14
C GLY A 282 -0.04 -2.93 -0.06
N THR A 283 -0.62 -2.44 1.04
CA THR A 283 -2.08 -2.32 1.20
C THR A 283 -2.71 -1.41 0.13
N HIS A 284 -2.11 -0.25 -0.12
CA HIS A 284 -2.56 0.73 -1.12
C HIS A 284 -2.54 0.15 -2.53
N GLU A 285 -1.42 -0.44 -2.95
CA GLU A 285 -1.27 -1.00 -4.29
C GLU A 285 -2.22 -2.18 -4.53
N VAL A 286 -2.43 -3.02 -3.52
CA VAL A 286 -3.43 -4.09 -3.62
C VAL A 286 -4.84 -3.50 -3.73
N GLY A 287 -5.11 -2.34 -3.14
CA GLY A 287 -6.37 -1.61 -3.32
C GLY A 287 -6.62 -1.26 -4.79
N HIS A 288 -5.61 -0.73 -5.49
CA HIS A 288 -5.67 -0.51 -6.93
C HIS A 288 -5.81 -1.80 -7.74
N TRP A 289 -5.06 -2.85 -7.38
CA TRP A 289 -5.19 -4.17 -8.01
C TRP A 289 -6.60 -4.76 -7.81
N MET A 290 -7.32 -4.35 -6.77
CA MET A 290 -8.73 -4.69 -6.52
C MET A 290 -9.74 -3.69 -7.09
N GLY A 291 -9.30 -2.65 -7.79
CA GLY A 291 -10.16 -1.70 -8.52
C GLY A 291 -10.52 -0.41 -7.78
N LEU A 292 -9.88 -0.12 -6.64
CA LEU A 292 -10.04 1.15 -5.94
C LEU A 292 -9.22 2.26 -6.62
N TYR A 293 -9.77 3.45 -6.73
CA TYR A 293 -9.02 4.64 -7.12
C TYR A 293 -8.50 5.36 -5.88
N HIS A 294 -7.59 6.30 -6.10
CA HIS A 294 -7.23 7.28 -5.08
C HIS A 294 -8.46 8.02 -4.58
N THR A 295 -8.53 8.36 -3.29
CA THR A 295 -9.66 9.12 -2.72
C THR A 295 -9.83 10.51 -3.32
N PHE A 296 -8.72 11.15 -3.71
CA PHE A 296 -8.70 12.44 -4.42
C PHE A 296 -8.98 12.34 -5.93
N GLN A 297 -9.32 11.14 -6.44
CA GLN A 297 -9.62 10.95 -7.85
C GLN A 297 -10.80 11.84 -8.26
N GLY A 298 -10.61 12.68 -9.29
CA GLY A 298 -11.67 13.57 -9.77
C GLY A 298 -11.92 14.83 -8.95
N GLY A 299 -11.22 15.01 -7.82
CA GLY A 299 -11.31 16.20 -6.98
C GLY A 299 -12.69 16.40 -6.32
N CYS A 300 -13.02 17.65 -5.98
CA CYS A 300 -14.28 18.01 -5.32
C CYS A 300 -15.57 17.84 -6.16
N GLY A 301 -15.47 17.36 -7.40
CA GLY A 301 -16.58 17.35 -8.34
C GLY A 301 -16.86 15.96 -8.93
N GLY A 302 -18.02 15.83 -9.57
CA GLY A 302 -18.34 14.64 -10.35
C GLY A 302 -18.64 13.41 -9.50
N GLN A 303 -17.95 12.30 -9.78
CA GLN A 303 -18.16 11.01 -9.10
C GLN A 303 -17.00 10.65 -8.17
N GLY A 304 -16.02 11.54 -7.99
CA GLY A 304 -14.84 11.27 -7.17
C GLY A 304 -14.10 9.99 -7.61
N ASP A 305 -13.79 9.17 -6.60
CA ASP A 305 -13.22 7.83 -6.71
C ASP A 305 -14.27 6.73 -7.03
N TYR A 306 -15.50 7.13 -7.35
CA TYR A 306 -16.66 6.26 -7.60
C TYR A 306 -17.06 5.40 -6.39
N VAL A 307 -16.79 5.90 -5.19
CA VAL A 307 -17.29 5.37 -3.93
C VAL A 307 -18.07 6.48 -3.23
N SER A 308 -19.32 6.21 -2.82
CA SER A 308 -20.21 7.27 -2.33
C SER A 308 -20.04 7.60 -0.84
N ASP A 309 -19.36 6.74 -0.08
CA ASP A 309 -19.09 6.92 1.36
C ASP A 309 -17.65 7.37 1.65
N THR A 310 -16.85 7.61 0.62
CA THR A 310 -15.58 8.34 0.69
C THR A 310 -15.87 9.82 0.48
N ALA A 311 -15.47 10.67 1.43
CA ALA A 311 -15.58 12.12 1.27
C ALA A 311 -14.69 12.56 0.10
N ALA A 312 -15.20 13.42 -0.77
CA ALA A 312 -14.41 13.97 -1.86
C ALA A 312 -13.32 14.90 -1.31
N GLU A 313 -12.13 14.84 -1.90
CA GLU A 313 -11.01 15.72 -1.56
C GLU A 313 -10.35 16.25 -2.84
N ALA A 314 -9.76 17.45 -2.79
CA ALA A 314 -9.26 18.15 -3.97
C ALA A 314 -7.89 17.63 -4.45
N SER A 315 -7.10 17.09 -3.53
CA SER A 315 -5.70 16.66 -3.75
C SER A 315 -5.32 15.58 -2.73
N PRO A 316 -4.23 14.83 -2.92
CA PRO A 316 -3.74 13.93 -1.89
C PRO A 316 -3.38 14.66 -0.60
N ALA A 317 -3.59 14.01 0.53
CA ALA A 317 -3.04 14.40 1.81
C ALA A 317 -1.67 13.72 2.03
N PHE A 318 -0.74 14.43 2.66
CA PHE A 318 0.58 13.90 3.02
C PHE A 318 0.82 14.06 4.51
N ALA A 319 1.76 13.29 5.05
CA ALA A 319 2.04 13.23 6.47
C ALA A 319 0.83 12.76 7.28
N CYS A 320 0.59 13.36 8.45
CA CYS A 320 -0.51 13.02 9.36
C CYS A 320 -1.34 14.27 9.68
N PRO A 321 -2.04 14.85 8.70
CA PRO A 321 -2.82 16.06 8.90
C PRO A 321 -4.00 15.80 9.85
N THR A 322 -4.60 16.86 10.37
CA THR A 322 -5.81 16.76 11.21
C THR A 322 -6.87 17.70 10.70
N GLY A 323 -8.10 17.21 10.54
CA GLY A 323 -9.26 18.05 10.18
C GLY A 323 -9.14 18.74 8.81
N ARG A 324 -8.37 18.16 7.89
CA ARG A 324 -8.27 18.65 6.51
C ARG A 324 -9.63 18.50 5.84
N ASP A 325 -10.09 19.56 5.19
CA ASP A 325 -11.36 19.61 4.44
C ASP A 325 -11.11 20.53 3.25
N THR A 326 -10.92 19.94 2.09
CA THR A 326 -10.61 20.66 0.85
C THR A 326 -11.84 20.84 -0.05
N CYS A 327 -12.94 20.15 0.25
CA CYS A 327 -14.16 20.15 -0.54
C CYS A 327 -15.40 20.50 0.30
N SER A 328 -15.85 21.75 0.17
CA SER A 328 -17.02 22.27 0.89
C SER A 328 -18.26 21.38 0.75
N GLY A 329 -18.83 20.97 1.88
CA GLY A 329 -20.08 20.20 1.96
C GLY A 329 -19.95 18.68 1.80
N GLY A 330 -18.74 18.16 1.58
CA GLY A 330 -18.46 16.73 1.39
C GLY A 330 -18.10 15.94 2.68
N GLY A 331 -17.84 16.65 3.79
CA GLY A 331 -17.20 16.08 4.98
C GLY A 331 -15.70 16.35 5.00
N VAL A 332 -15.03 15.99 6.09
CA VAL A 332 -13.56 16.10 6.17
C VAL A 332 -12.90 15.13 5.20
N ASP A 333 -11.76 15.51 4.65
CA ASP A 333 -10.99 14.70 3.72
C ASP A 333 -10.66 13.33 4.34
N PRO A 334 -10.66 12.24 3.55
CA PRO A 334 -10.49 10.88 4.04
C PRO A 334 -9.01 10.54 4.35
N ILE A 335 -8.34 11.39 5.13
CA ILE A 335 -6.89 11.35 5.46
C ILE A 335 -6.40 10.06 6.16
N HIS A 336 -7.34 9.22 6.61
CA HIS A 336 -7.06 7.93 7.25
C HIS A 336 -7.33 6.73 6.32
N ASN A 337 -7.73 6.99 5.08
CA ASN A 337 -8.04 5.96 4.11
C ASN A 337 -6.75 5.38 3.51
N PHE A 338 -6.71 4.07 3.32
CA PHE A 338 -5.55 3.42 2.68
C PHE A 338 -5.32 3.89 1.24
N MET A 339 -6.31 4.51 0.58
CA MET A 339 -6.21 5.01 -0.80
C MET A 339 -5.83 6.51 -0.91
N ASP A 340 -5.47 7.16 0.20
CA ASP A 340 -4.83 8.49 0.23
C ASP A 340 -3.29 8.31 0.33
N TYR A 341 -2.51 9.40 0.49
CA TYR A 341 -1.04 9.40 0.55
C TYR A 341 -0.45 9.84 1.88
N THR A 342 -1.23 9.74 2.96
CA THR A 342 -0.73 9.98 4.31
C THR A 342 0.37 8.98 4.69
N TYR A 343 1.06 9.23 5.80
CA TYR A 343 2.01 8.26 6.32
C TYR A 343 1.29 6.99 6.77
N ASP A 344 1.99 5.84 6.71
CA ASP A 344 1.42 4.54 7.10
C ASP A 344 0.80 4.61 8.50
N ALA A 345 1.49 5.23 9.46
CA ALA A 345 1.01 5.41 10.83
C ALA A 345 -0.34 6.13 10.99
N CYS A 346 -0.83 6.76 9.91
CA CYS A 346 -2.09 7.51 9.87
C CYS A 346 -3.13 6.90 8.94
N MET A 347 -2.78 5.93 8.11
CA MET A 347 -3.73 5.12 7.34
C MET A 347 -4.30 4.02 8.24
N THR A 348 -5.62 3.83 8.21
CA THR A 348 -6.26 2.84 9.09
C THR A 348 -7.49 2.16 8.51
N LEU A 349 -8.07 2.62 7.40
CA LEU A 349 -9.36 2.10 6.96
C LEU A 349 -9.57 2.02 5.44
N PHE A 350 -10.36 1.02 5.06
CA PHE A 350 -11.25 1.06 3.91
C PHE A 350 -12.69 1.33 4.36
N THR A 351 -13.47 1.99 3.51
CA THR A 351 -14.91 2.19 3.72
C THR A 351 -15.72 0.97 3.29
N GLN A 352 -17.01 0.92 3.66
CA GLN A 352 -17.90 -0.13 3.18
C GLN A 352 -18.11 -0.06 1.67
N GLY A 353 -18.23 1.14 1.11
CA GLY A 353 -18.34 1.35 -0.33
C GLY A 353 -17.08 0.90 -1.10
N GLN A 354 -15.89 1.10 -0.54
CA GLN A 354 -14.66 0.55 -1.11
C GLN A 354 -14.67 -0.99 -1.08
N VAL A 355 -15.10 -1.62 0.01
CA VAL A 355 -15.24 -3.09 0.07
C VAL A 355 -16.26 -3.60 -0.96
N ASP A 356 -17.38 -2.92 -1.13
CA ASP A 356 -18.39 -3.28 -2.13
C ASP A 356 -17.86 -3.14 -3.56
N ARG A 357 -17.08 -2.11 -3.82
CA ARG A 357 -16.39 -1.90 -5.10
C ARG A 357 -15.37 -3.00 -5.38
N MET A 358 -14.53 -3.35 -4.40
CA MET A 358 -13.61 -4.49 -4.52
C MET A 358 -14.35 -5.79 -4.85
N ASN A 359 -15.51 -6.03 -4.23
CA ASN A 359 -16.36 -7.18 -4.52
C ASN A 359 -16.89 -7.20 -5.96
N GLN A 360 -17.27 -6.05 -6.50
CA GLN A 360 -17.72 -5.92 -7.88
C GLN A 360 -16.59 -6.20 -8.86
N PHE A 361 -15.41 -5.61 -8.65
CA PHE A 361 -14.23 -5.84 -9.51
C PHE A 361 -13.72 -7.26 -9.42
N TRP A 362 -13.67 -7.84 -8.22
CA TRP A 362 -13.30 -9.24 -8.03
C TRP A 362 -14.23 -10.14 -8.84
N THR A 363 -15.54 -10.01 -8.62
CA THR A 363 -16.56 -10.80 -9.33
C THR A 363 -16.45 -10.65 -10.84
N ALA A 364 -16.22 -9.42 -11.32
CA ALA A 364 -16.17 -9.15 -12.74
C ALA A 364 -14.86 -9.65 -13.36
N TYR A 365 -13.70 -9.51 -12.73
CA TYR A 365 -12.40 -9.65 -13.40
C TYR A 365 -11.49 -10.74 -12.83
N ARG A 366 -11.69 -11.15 -11.57
CA ARG A 366 -10.74 -12.02 -10.86
C ARG A 366 -11.33 -13.35 -10.38
N ALA A 367 -12.65 -13.47 -10.28
CA ALA A 367 -13.36 -14.64 -9.74
C ALA A 367 -13.35 -15.89 -10.61
#